data_AF-A0A946Z9D7-F1
#
_entry.id   AF-A0A946Z9D7-F1
#
_cell.length_a   1.000
_cell.length_b   1.000
_cell.length_c   1.000
_cell.angle_alpha   90.00
_cell.angle_beta   90.00
_cell.angle_gamma   90.00
#
_symmetry.space_group_name_H-M   'P 1'
#
loop_
_entity.id
_entity.type
_entity.pdbx_description
1 polymer ?
#
loop_
_entity_poly.entity_id
_entity_poly.type
_entity_poly.pdbx_seq_one_letter_code
_entity_poly.pdbx_strand_id
1 'polypeptide(L)'
;MKAYLYILGFGICYLGFAPATQGQTAQQKERQAEKISEPRLFVYDTTYLASVQAEREEFLRQKILIDCLDISDKKREKLIRDLYKHKRSKRLNKILLTATTFEEEVEVTPEHDK
;
A
#
# COMPACT_ATOMS: atom_id res chain seq x y z
N MET A 1 -35.35 21.81 -32.09
CA MET A 1 -35.05 20.39 -32.37
C MET A 1 -33.57 20.21 -32.71
N LYS A 2 -32.70 20.06 -31.70
CA LYS A 2 -31.25 19.86 -31.87
C LYS A 2 -30.74 18.78 -30.91
N ALA A 3 -31.44 17.63 -30.85
CA ALA A 3 -31.13 16.54 -29.93
C ALA A 3 -30.80 15.19 -30.62
N TYR A 4 -30.81 15.13 -31.95
CA TYR A 4 -30.67 13.85 -32.67
C TYR A 4 -29.32 13.64 -33.37
N LEU A 5 -28.36 14.57 -33.25
CA LEU A 5 -27.09 14.45 -33.98
C LEU A 5 -25.96 13.71 -33.24
N TYR A 6 -26.18 13.23 -32.00
CA TYR A 6 -25.14 12.53 -31.22
C TYR A 6 -25.30 10.99 -31.16
N ILE A 7 -26.31 10.43 -31.82
CA ILE A 7 -26.60 8.98 -31.74
C ILE A 7 -25.91 8.17 -32.88
N LEU A 8 -25.32 8.84 -33.88
CA LEU A 8 -24.67 8.17 -35.02
C LEU A 8 -23.14 8.10 -34.95
N GLY A 9 -22.51 8.52 -33.84
CA GLY A 9 -21.05 8.68 -33.74
C GLY A 9 -20.29 7.63 -32.93
N PHE A 10 -20.94 6.69 -32.24
CA PHE A 10 -20.27 5.85 -31.23
C PHE A 10 -20.45 4.33 -31.38
N GLY A 11 -21.05 3.88 -32.49
CA GLY A 11 -21.53 2.49 -32.62
C GLY A 11 -20.72 1.52 -33.50
N ILE A 12 -19.55 1.91 -34.06
CA ILE A 12 -18.84 1.10 -35.06
C ILE A 12 -17.33 0.98 -34.73
N CYS A 13 -16.96 0.47 -33.55
CA CYS A 13 -15.53 0.29 -33.24
C CYS A 13 -15.16 -0.95 -32.40
N TYR A 14 -15.92 -2.06 -32.47
CA TYR A 14 -15.50 -3.31 -31.82
C TYR A 14 -15.83 -4.57 -32.64
N LEU A 15 -15.47 -4.58 -33.93
CA LEU A 15 -15.27 -5.81 -34.68
C LEU A 15 -13.79 -5.93 -35.04
N GLY A 16 -13.07 -6.81 -34.34
CA GLY A 16 -11.75 -7.26 -34.77
C GLY A 16 -10.81 -7.68 -33.63
N PHE A 17 -10.90 -8.94 -33.18
CA PHE A 17 -9.71 -9.69 -32.73
C PHE A 17 -9.99 -11.21 -32.69
N ALA A 18 -9.46 -11.92 -33.68
CA ALA A 18 -9.06 -13.33 -33.60
C ALA A 18 -7.57 -13.34 -34.02
N PRO A 19 -6.65 -14.13 -33.43
CA PRO A 19 -6.78 -15.59 -33.31
C PRO A 19 -6.17 -16.21 -32.01
N ALA A 20 -6.51 -17.45 -31.68
CA ALA A 20 -5.67 -18.29 -30.83
C ALA A 20 -5.75 -19.76 -31.28
N THR A 21 -4.61 -20.23 -31.77
CA THR A 21 -4.29 -21.58 -32.23
C THR A 21 -4.41 -22.62 -31.12
N GLN A 22 -5.04 -23.76 -31.41
CA GLN A 22 -5.03 -24.95 -30.54
C GLN A 22 -3.66 -25.64 -30.64
N GLY A 23 -2.86 -25.52 -29.58
CA GLY A 23 -1.58 -26.22 -29.41
C GLY A 23 -1.68 -27.41 -28.44
N GLN A 24 -1.65 -28.61 -29.00
CA GLN A 24 -1.01 -29.83 -28.48
C GLN A 24 -1.11 -30.15 -26.97
N THR A 25 -2.19 -30.81 -26.56
CA THR A 25 -2.29 -31.54 -25.29
C THR A 25 -2.22 -33.05 -25.53
N ALA A 26 -1.01 -33.59 -25.75
CA ALA A 26 -0.85 -35.06 -25.79
C ALA A 26 0.49 -35.60 -25.25
N GLN A 27 1.55 -34.79 -25.13
CA GLN A 27 2.89 -35.33 -24.82
C GLN A 27 3.40 -35.10 -23.39
N GLN A 28 2.66 -34.41 -22.52
CA GLN A 28 3.12 -34.12 -21.14
C GLN A 28 2.62 -35.07 -20.06
N LYS A 29 1.72 -36.00 -20.37
CA LYS A 29 1.10 -36.88 -19.35
C LYS A 29 2.01 -38.02 -18.89
N GLU A 30 3.05 -38.35 -19.66
CA GLU A 30 3.89 -39.53 -19.41
C GLU A 30 5.13 -39.24 -18.53
N ARG A 31 5.49 -37.97 -18.27
CA ARG A 31 6.60 -37.60 -17.38
C ARG A 31 6.24 -37.44 -15.91
N GLN A 32 5.00 -37.74 -15.51
CA GLN A 32 4.51 -37.48 -14.15
C GLN A 32 4.46 -38.71 -13.24
N ALA A 33 4.77 -39.91 -13.74
CA ALA A 33 4.67 -41.14 -12.95
C ALA A 33 5.94 -41.51 -12.16
N GLU A 34 7.09 -40.88 -12.44
CA GLU A 34 8.39 -41.28 -11.88
C GLU A 34 9.09 -40.16 -11.09
N LYS A 35 8.32 -39.38 -10.32
CA LYS A 35 8.89 -38.57 -9.23
C LYS A 35 8.19 -38.99 -7.95
N ILE A 36 8.73 -40.05 -7.36
CA ILE A 36 8.57 -40.38 -5.96
C ILE A 36 8.61 -39.05 -5.19
N SER A 37 7.48 -38.75 -4.56
CA SER A 37 7.20 -37.55 -3.78
C SER A 37 8.38 -37.23 -2.85
N GLU A 38 9.31 -36.40 -3.30
CA GLU A 38 10.13 -35.62 -2.38
C GLU A 38 9.15 -34.85 -1.48
N PRO A 39 9.24 -34.99 -0.15
CA PRO A 39 8.40 -34.18 0.73
C PRO A 39 8.68 -32.72 0.34
N ARG A 40 7.63 -32.00 -0.09
CA ARG A 40 7.71 -30.60 -0.49
C ARG A 40 8.38 -29.83 0.66
N LEU A 41 9.67 -29.54 0.51
CA LEU A 41 10.41 -28.79 1.52
C LEU A 41 9.84 -27.37 1.51
N PHE A 42 9.28 -26.94 2.64
CA PHE A 42 8.91 -25.55 2.86
C PHE A 42 10.20 -24.74 2.97
N VAL A 43 10.65 -24.17 1.86
CA VAL A 43 11.73 -23.19 1.87
C VAL A 43 11.18 -21.95 2.56
N TYR A 44 11.69 -21.65 3.76
CA TYR A 44 11.34 -20.43 4.47
C TYR A 44 11.94 -19.24 3.72
N ASP A 45 11.07 -18.40 3.19
CA ASP A 45 11.49 -17.15 2.56
C ASP A 45 11.94 -16.16 3.64
N THR A 46 13.25 -16.00 3.78
CA THR A 46 13.86 -15.07 4.75
C THR A 46 13.48 -13.62 4.46
N THR A 47 13.19 -13.29 3.20
CA THR A 47 12.76 -11.94 2.79
C THR A 47 11.35 -11.63 3.30
N TYR A 48 10.48 -12.64 3.35
CA TYR A 48 9.14 -12.51 3.93
C TYR A 48 9.22 -12.19 5.43
N LEU A 49 10.06 -12.91 6.18
CA LEU A 49 10.23 -12.64 7.61
C LEU A 49 10.78 -11.23 7.87
N ALA A 50 11.75 -10.79 7.08
CA ALA A 50 12.32 -9.44 7.18
C ALA A 50 11.28 -8.34 6.89
N SER A 51 10.44 -8.51 5.86
CA SER A 51 9.37 -7.55 5.55
C SER A 51 8.30 -7.47 6.65
N VAL A 52 7.90 -8.61 7.21
CA VAL A 52 6.94 -8.64 8.33
C VAL A 52 7.50 -7.94 9.57
N GLN A 53 8.80 -8.12 9.86
CA GLN A 53 9.45 -7.42 10.97
C GLN A 53 9.49 -5.91 10.73
N ALA A 54 9.89 -5.47 9.53
CA ALA A 54 9.90 -4.05 9.16
C ALA A 54 8.51 -3.40 9.30
N GLU A 55 7.45 -4.09 8.86
CA GLU A 55 6.07 -3.61 9.02
C GLU A 55 5.67 -3.47 10.49
N ARG A 56 6.07 -4.41 11.36
CA ARG A 56 5.81 -4.35 12.80
C ARG A 56 6.55 -3.18 13.45
N GLU A 57 7.80 -2.96 13.07
CA GLU A 57 8.58 -1.84 13.58
C GLU A 57 7.99 -0.49 13.17
N GLU A 58 7.57 -0.34 11.91
CA GLU A 58 6.91 0.88 11.43
C GLU A 58 5.61 1.13 12.21
N PHE A 59 4.82 0.07 12.44
CA PHE A 59 3.61 0.16 13.24
C PHE A 59 3.89 0.62 14.69
N LEU A 60 4.90 0.03 15.34
CA LEU A 60 5.28 0.38 16.71
C LEU A 60 5.73 1.83 16.82
N ARG A 61 6.53 2.31 15.87
CA ARG A 61 6.96 3.72 15.82
C ARG A 61 5.77 4.67 15.72
N GLN A 62 4.82 4.39 14.82
CA GLN A 62 3.62 5.22 14.67
C GLN A 62 2.72 5.16 15.91
N LYS A 63 2.58 3.99 16.55
CA LYS A 63 1.83 3.85 17.80
C LYS A 63 2.45 4.69 18.92
N ILE A 64 3.76 4.65 19.11
CA ILE A 64 4.45 5.45 20.13
C ILE A 64 4.21 6.94 19.86
N LEU A 65 4.30 7.38 18.61
CA LEU A 65 3.99 8.75 18.22
C LEU A 65 2.57 9.17 18.61
N ILE A 66 1.57 8.34 18.30
CA ILE A 66 0.17 8.58 18.72
C ILE A 66 0.08 8.62 20.24
N ASP A 67 0.83 7.76 20.92
CA ASP A 67 0.83 7.69 22.38
C ASP A 67 1.45 8.95 23.04
N CYS A 68 2.36 9.63 22.35
CA CYS A 68 2.96 10.90 22.80
C CYS A 68 2.09 12.13 22.50
N LEU A 69 1.06 12.02 21.66
CA LEU A 69 0.19 13.16 21.36
C LEU A 69 -0.66 13.54 22.58
N ASP A 70 -0.78 14.84 22.85
CA ASP A 70 -1.73 15.39 23.82
C ASP A 70 -3.14 15.43 23.23
N ILE A 71 -3.76 14.25 23.18
CA ILE A 71 -5.12 14.04 22.66
C ILE A 71 -5.95 13.23 23.65
N SER A 72 -7.26 13.44 23.60
CA SER A 72 -8.19 12.65 24.41
C SER A 72 -8.15 11.16 24.07
N ASP A 73 -8.42 10.31 25.05
CA ASP A 73 -8.34 8.85 24.91
C ASP A 73 -9.21 8.30 23.78
N LYS A 74 -10.42 8.86 23.61
CA LYS A 74 -11.32 8.50 22.49
C LYS A 74 -10.68 8.77 21.13
N LYS A 75 -9.91 9.86 21.00
CA LYS A 75 -9.20 10.19 19.75
C LYS A 75 -7.99 9.26 19.56
N ARG A 76 -7.23 9.01 20.63
CA ARG A 76 -6.10 8.06 20.66
C ARG A 76 -6.52 6.67 20.18
N GLU A 77 -7.58 6.11 20.77
CA GLU A 77 -8.11 4.80 20.39
C GLU A 77 -8.57 4.77 18.93
N LYS A 78 -9.23 5.82 18.45
CA LYS A 78 -9.65 5.93 17.05
C LYS A 78 -8.46 5.97 16.09
N LEU A 79 -7.37 6.65 16.44
CA LEU A 79 -6.15 6.72 15.63
C LEU A 79 -5.41 5.38 15.62
N ILE A 80 -5.31 4.70 16.76
CA ILE A 80 -4.73 3.36 16.85
C ILE A 80 -5.57 2.37 16.02
N ARG A 81 -6.89 2.42 16.11
CA ARG A 81 -7.80 1.57 15.32
C ARG A 81 -7.66 1.84 13.82
N ASP A 82 -7.54 3.11 13.43
CA ASP A 82 -7.28 3.48 12.03
C ASP A 82 -5.90 2.98 11.56
N LEU A 83 -4.87 3.03 12.41
CA LEU A 83 -3.52 2.51 12.11
C LEU A 83 -3.55 1.00 11.85
N TYR A 84 -4.30 0.23 12.64
CA TYR A 84 -4.47 -1.22 12.42
C TYR A 84 -5.24 -1.55 11.14
N LYS A 85 -6.28 -0.76 10.79
CA LYS A 85 -7.12 -1.01 9.62
C LYS A 85 -6.48 -0.52 8.32
N HIS A 86 -5.79 0.61 8.38
CA HIS A 86 -5.24 1.31 7.24
C HIS A 86 -3.81 1.73 7.59
N LYS A 87 -2.84 0.92 7.15
CA LYS A 87 -1.40 1.10 7.46
C LYS A 87 -0.90 2.54 7.24
N ARG A 88 -1.48 3.28 6.27
CA ARG A 88 -1.16 4.69 5.99
C ARG A 88 -2.39 5.50 5.56
N SER A 89 -3.24 5.85 6.52
CA SER A 89 -4.34 6.80 6.25
C SER A 89 -3.79 8.23 6.05
N LYS A 90 -4.22 8.94 5.00
CA LYS A 90 -3.87 10.36 4.77
C LYS A 90 -4.16 11.24 5.99
N ARG A 91 -5.24 10.90 6.72
CA ARG A 91 -5.64 11.58 7.95
C ARG A 91 -4.63 11.36 9.09
N LEU A 92 -4.13 10.14 9.22
CA LEU A 92 -3.14 9.80 10.25
C LEU A 92 -1.82 10.53 9.98
N ASN A 93 -1.31 10.47 8.74
CA ASN A 93 -0.09 11.18 8.36
C ASN A 93 -0.20 12.68 8.60
N LYS A 94 -1.34 13.29 8.25
CA LYS A 94 -1.54 14.72 8.50
C LYS A 94 -1.39 15.06 9.99
N ILE A 95 -2.02 14.27 10.87
CA ILE A 95 -2.01 14.50 12.33
C ILE A 95 -0.59 14.33 12.89
N LEU A 96 0.11 13.26 12.48
CA LEU A 96 1.49 12.99 12.89
C LEU A 96 2.44 14.12 12.46
N LEU A 97 2.29 14.64 11.24
CA LEU A 97 3.13 15.73 10.71
C LEU A 97 2.83 17.10 11.36
N THR A 98 1.57 17.38 11.72
CA THR A 98 1.23 18.63 12.43
C THR A 98 1.74 18.69 13.86
N ALA A 99 2.03 17.56 14.50
CA ALA A 99 2.61 17.55 15.84
C ALA A 99 4.12 17.87 15.84
N THR A 100 4.77 17.78 14.68
CA THR A 100 6.23 17.98 14.52
C THR A 100 6.62 19.36 14.00
N THR A 101 5.66 20.26 13.73
CA THR A 101 5.98 21.65 13.38
C THR A 101 6.31 22.44 14.64
N PHE A 102 7.58 22.41 15.03
CA PHE A 102 8.13 23.32 16.04
C PHE A 102 8.27 24.71 15.42
N GLU A 103 7.87 25.74 16.16
CA GLU A 103 8.14 27.14 15.81
C GLU A 103 9.67 27.32 15.77
N GLU A 104 10.19 27.63 14.59
CA GLU A 104 11.59 28.00 14.39
C GLU A 104 11.76 29.41 14.95
N GLU A 105 11.89 29.53 16.28
CA GLU A 105 12.32 30.77 16.93
C GLU A 105 13.77 31.04 16.52
N VAL A 106 13.92 31.71 15.38
CA VAL A 106 15.16 32.34 14.97
C VAL A 106 15.40 33.49 15.93
N GLU A 107 16.20 33.25 16.97
CA GLU A 107 16.79 34.29 17.81
C GLU A 107 17.62 35.22 16.90
N VAL A 108 17.02 36.35 16.52
CA VAL A 108 17.75 37.48 15.94
C VAL A 108 18.50 38.14 17.10
N THR A 109 19.75 37.75 17.32
CA THR A 109 20.66 38.50 18.18
C THR A 109 20.87 39.89 17.55
N PRO A 110 20.50 41.00 18.21
CA PRO A 110 20.87 42.32 17.72
C PRO A 110 22.40 42.45 17.87
N GLU A 111 23.13 42.43 16.76
CA GLU A 111 24.54 42.79 16.76
C GLU A 111 24.67 44.20 17.34
N HIS A 112 25.46 44.28 18.39
CA HIS A 112 25.70 45.50 19.17
C HIS A 112 26.67 46.38 18.36
N ASP A 113 26.14 47.44 17.75
CA ASP A 113 26.93 48.51 17.15
C ASP A 113 27.99 49.01 18.15
N LYS A 114 29.26 48.90 17.74
CA LYS A 114 30.40 49.63 18.30
C LYS A 114 31.32 50.09 17.18
#